data_AF-A0A440JE29-F1
#
_entry.id   AF-A0A440JE29-F1
#
_cell.length_a   1.000
_cell.length_b   1.000
_cell.length_c   1.000
_cell.angle_alpha   90.00
_cell.angle_beta   90.00
_cell.angle_gamma   90.00
#
_symmetry.space_group_name_H-M   'P 1'
#
loop_
_entity.id
_entity.type
_entity.pdbx_description
1 polymer ?
#
loop_
_entity_poly.entity_id
_entity_poly.type
_entity_poly.pdbx_seq_one_letter_code
_entity_poly.pdbx_strand_id
1 'polypeptide(L)'
;MRRNRISSAASREFALATSVLCLMMGAAAHAEDIAAFNKRVDEIVSKASAPQLVTPPKDGPAAAKDKKIVIVPCSMGGEGCAGPARALQEAAKKLGWQALLIDGAGDPSKMADAVQKAISIKADGIALQAIDAVTIAGPLAQAKAAGIKIVAYQSLNKDGTIDVSCPMAKDETAEAFNAGYFMTAYAYKEAGYSLKAVQMRGDEYGIAVARQKGADKFIGECKAAGGDCEILESENFLITELTTRVPQQAVSLVRRHPDYNVFWAAYDAGLYFMIQGLQAAGLTDHGFAIGFDASAPNLDIIRKGGFQRATAAASPPWLGYCQASALNRLFTGAPIVDEGVHTKLLTKDNAPASGPYVGDIDFRPFYEKQWAAK
;
A
#
# COMPACT_ATOMS: atom_id res chain seq x y z
N MET A 1 -81.47 15.62 21.33
CA MET A 1 -82.81 15.90 20.76
C MET A 1 -82.65 16.17 19.26
N ARG A 2 -83.42 15.43 18.43
CA ARG A 2 -83.96 15.75 17.07
C ARG A 2 -82.99 16.29 15.99
N ARG A 3 -82.62 15.53 14.94
CA ARG A 3 -83.36 15.05 13.72
C ARG A 3 -83.73 16.15 12.69
N ASN A 4 -83.13 16.08 11.48
CA ASN A 4 -83.74 15.90 10.13
C ASN A 4 -82.75 16.38 9.04
N ARG A 5 -82.22 15.56 8.11
CA ARG A 5 -82.79 14.90 6.90
C ARG A 5 -83.32 15.85 5.81
N ILE A 6 -82.64 15.89 4.65
CA ILE A 6 -83.15 16.01 3.26
C ILE A 6 -82.07 15.35 2.34
N SER A 7 -82.30 14.13 1.78
CA SER A 7 -82.65 13.78 0.37
C SER A 7 -81.58 14.20 -0.67
N SER A 8 -80.80 13.33 -1.33
CA SER A 8 -81.01 12.19 -2.28
C SER A 8 -81.26 12.58 -3.76
N ALA A 9 -80.28 12.30 -4.62
CA ALA A 9 -80.40 11.93 -6.05
C ALA A 9 -78.99 11.43 -6.51
N ALA A 10 -78.79 10.14 -6.81
CA ALA A 10 -78.79 9.53 -8.15
C ALA A 10 -77.64 10.06 -9.05
N SER A 11 -76.78 9.30 -9.74
CA SER A 11 -76.84 7.90 -10.21
C SER A 11 -75.52 7.53 -10.93
N ARG A 12 -75.20 6.22 -10.97
CA ARG A 12 -74.53 5.43 -12.06
C ARG A 12 -73.06 5.75 -12.40
N GLU A 13 -72.14 4.87 -12.02
CA GLU A 13 -71.58 3.75 -12.83
C GLU A 13 -70.58 4.19 -13.91
N PHE A 14 -69.28 3.99 -13.66
CA PHE A 14 -68.39 3.13 -14.46
C PHE A 14 -67.03 3.03 -13.74
N ALA A 15 -66.80 1.91 -13.06
CA ALA A 15 -65.50 1.58 -12.47
C ALA A 15 -64.64 0.89 -13.54
N LEU A 16 -63.60 1.56 -14.03
CA LEU A 16 -62.53 0.89 -14.77
C LEU A 16 -61.50 0.38 -13.75
N ALA A 17 -61.52 -0.93 -13.50
CA ALA A 17 -60.46 -1.62 -12.78
C ALA A 17 -59.18 -1.61 -13.62
N THR A 18 -58.20 -0.78 -13.24
CA THR A 18 -56.84 -0.87 -13.79
C THR A 18 -56.01 -1.72 -12.83
N SER A 19 -55.83 -2.99 -13.20
CA SER A 19 -54.92 -3.92 -12.56
C SER A 19 -53.48 -3.39 -12.72
N VAL A 20 -52.92 -2.80 -11.66
CA VAL A 20 -51.49 -2.51 -11.59
C VAL A 20 -50.78 -3.84 -11.33
N LEU A 21 -50.35 -4.49 -12.42
CA LEU A 21 -49.41 -5.59 -12.36
C LEU A 21 -48.07 -5.00 -11.90
N CYS A 22 -47.76 -5.15 -10.62
CA CYS A 22 -46.47 -4.82 -10.06
C CYS A 22 -45.44 -5.82 -10.61
N LEU A 23 -44.84 -5.49 -11.76
CA LEU A 23 -43.65 -6.18 -12.27
C LEU A 23 -42.51 -5.88 -11.30
N MET A 24 -42.29 -6.80 -10.36
CA MET A 24 -41.01 -6.89 -9.65
C MET A 24 -39.95 -7.34 -10.66
N MET A 25 -39.35 -6.38 -11.37
CA MET A 25 -38.06 -6.60 -12.03
C MET A 25 -37.01 -6.74 -10.93
N GLY A 26 -36.82 -7.98 -10.46
CA GLY A 26 -35.58 -8.36 -9.81
C GLY A 26 -34.46 -8.19 -10.83
N ALA A 27 -33.68 -7.11 -10.71
CA ALA A 27 -32.41 -7.00 -11.38
C ALA A 27 -31.47 -8.06 -10.75
N ALA A 28 -31.46 -9.26 -11.32
CA ALA A 28 -30.34 -10.15 -11.14
C ALA A 28 -29.12 -9.39 -11.67
N ALA A 29 -28.17 -9.07 -10.79
CA ALA A 29 -26.87 -8.59 -11.21
C ALA A 29 -26.26 -9.67 -12.12
N HIS A 30 -26.30 -9.45 -13.44
CA HIS A 30 -25.61 -10.34 -14.38
C HIS A 30 -24.13 -10.33 -14.03
N ALA A 31 -23.54 -11.51 -13.84
CA ALA A 31 -22.10 -11.65 -13.71
C ALA A 31 -21.43 -10.98 -14.92
N GLU A 32 -20.41 -10.16 -14.65
CA GLU A 32 -19.62 -9.50 -15.69
C GLU A 32 -19.01 -10.57 -16.62
N ASP A 33 -19.13 -10.40 -17.94
CA ASP A 33 -18.49 -11.30 -18.89
C ASP A 33 -16.99 -10.97 -19.06
N ILE A 34 -16.23 -11.88 -19.68
CA ILE A 34 -14.78 -11.73 -19.83
C ILE A 34 -14.37 -10.50 -20.65
N ALA A 35 -15.22 -10.05 -21.59
CA ALA A 35 -14.90 -8.90 -22.42
C ALA A 35 -15.04 -7.58 -21.62
N ALA A 36 -16.12 -7.47 -20.83
CA ALA A 36 -16.31 -6.37 -19.89
C ALA A 36 -15.21 -6.35 -18.81
N PHE A 37 -14.85 -7.53 -18.28
CA PHE A 37 -13.76 -7.68 -17.31
C PHE A 37 -12.42 -7.20 -17.87
N ASN A 38 -12.04 -7.63 -19.07
CA ASN A 38 -10.79 -7.21 -19.71
C ASN A 38 -10.74 -5.68 -19.96
N LYS A 39 -11.87 -5.08 -20.34
CA LYS A 39 -11.97 -3.61 -20.46
C LYS A 39 -11.78 -2.92 -19.10
N ARG A 40 -12.37 -3.44 -18.03
CA ARG A 40 -12.19 -2.93 -16.66
C ARG A 40 -10.73 -3.04 -16.22
N VAL A 41 -10.05 -4.13 -16.56
CA VAL A 41 -8.60 -4.31 -16.35
C VAL A 41 -7.81 -3.19 -17.02
N ASP A 42 -8.10 -2.89 -18.30
CA ASP A 42 -7.42 -1.82 -19.04
C ASP A 42 -7.58 -0.45 -18.34
N GLU A 43 -8.78 -0.13 -17.88
CA GLU A 43 -9.08 1.12 -17.16
C GLU A 43 -8.33 1.21 -15.83
N ILE A 44 -8.27 0.11 -15.08
CA ILE A 44 -7.56 0.02 -13.79
C ILE A 44 -6.06 0.23 -13.99
N VAL A 45 -5.46 -0.47 -14.96
CA VAL A 45 -4.02 -0.38 -15.25
C VAL A 45 -3.66 1.03 -15.75
N SER A 46 -4.49 1.61 -16.62
CA SER A 46 -4.31 2.97 -17.11
C SER A 46 -4.34 3.99 -15.95
N LYS A 47 -5.35 3.90 -15.07
CA LYS A 47 -5.47 4.77 -13.91
C LYS A 47 -4.31 4.61 -12.93
N ALA A 48 -3.88 3.39 -12.65
CA ALA A 48 -2.77 3.11 -11.73
C ALA A 48 -1.42 3.60 -12.25
N SER A 49 -1.25 3.68 -13.58
CA SER A 49 -0.01 4.14 -14.23
C SER A 49 0.04 5.65 -14.46
N ALA A 50 -1.08 6.34 -14.29
CA ALA A 50 -1.23 7.76 -14.59
C ALA A 50 -0.30 8.63 -13.72
N PRO A 51 0.20 9.77 -14.26
CA PRO A 51 1.00 10.71 -13.49
C PRO A 51 0.28 11.20 -12.22
N GLN A 52 1.01 11.25 -11.11
CA GLN A 52 0.54 11.73 -9.81
C GLN A 52 0.93 13.19 -9.62
N LEU A 53 0.04 14.11 -10.00
CA LEU A 53 0.30 15.55 -10.02
C LEU A 53 -0.30 16.32 -8.83
N VAL A 54 -0.92 15.61 -7.88
CA VAL A 54 -1.46 16.22 -6.66
C VAL A 54 -0.29 16.71 -5.81
N THR A 55 -0.30 17.99 -5.44
CA THR A 55 0.76 18.58 -4.61
C THR A 55 0.39 18.55 -3.14
N PRO A 56 1.38 18.57 -2.22
CA PRO A 56 1.10 18.88 -0.83
C PRO A 56 0.38 20.23 -0.70
N PRO A 57 -0.41 20.45 0.38
CA PRO A 57 -1.02 21.74 0.67
C PRO A 57 0.01 22.88 0.61
N LYS A 58 -0.43 24.06 0.15
CA LYS A 58 0.47 25.23 0.07
C LYS A 58 0.85 25.78 1.45
N ASP A 59 -0.04 25.58 2.42
CA ASP A 59 0.08 26.08 3.78
C ASP A 59 0.23 24.92 4.76
N GLY A 60 0.94 25.16 5.85
CA GLY A 60 1.24 24.17 6.88
C GLY A 60 1.92 24.82 8.08
N PRO A 61 2.05 24.09 9.19
CA PRO A 61 2.68 24.63 10.39
C PRO A 61 4.18 24.88 10.17
N ALA A 62 4.67 25.96 10.78
CA ALA A 62 6.09 26.21 10.96
C ALA A 62 6.79 25.01 11.64
N ALA A 63 8.09 24.86 11.43
CA ALA A 63 8.86 23.79 12.08
C ALA A 63 8.81 23.93 13.61
N ALA A 64 8.36 22.88 14.30
CA ALA A 64 8.52 22.74 15.74
C ALA A 64 10.01 22.74 16.08
N LYS A 65 10.41 23.48 17.12
CA LYS A 65 11.82 23.60 17.51
C LYS A 65 12.23 22.52 18.51
N ASP A 66 13.53 22.23 18.51
CA ASP A 66 14.22 21.43 19.54
C ASP A 66 13.64 20.02 19.74
N LYS A 67 13.16 19.39 18.66
CA LYS A 67 12.57 18.05 18.72
C LYS A 67 13.59 16.94 18.59
N LYS A 68 13.34 15.86 19.31
CA LYS A 68 14.06 14.59 19.22
C LYS A 68 13.13 13.48 18.79
N ILE A 69 13.49 12.77 17.73
CA ILE A 69 12.71 11.65 17.21
C ILE A 69 13.54 10.37 17.16
N VAL A 70 12.87 9.22 17.27
CA VAL A 70 13.45 7.91 16.97
C VAL A 70 12.76 7.30 15.76
N ILE A 71 13.54 6.86 14.79
CA ILE A 71 13.09 6.24 13.54
C ILE A 71 13.42 4.75 13.64
N VAL A 72 12.38 3.91 13.53
CA VAL A 72 12.48 2.46 13.67
C VAL A 72 11.97 1.78 12.40
N PRO A 73 12.85 1.46 11.44
CA PRO A 73 12.47 0.62 10.31
C PRO A 73 12.35 -0.85 10.72
N CYS A 74 11.50 -1.59 10.02
CA CYS A 74 11.38 -3.04 10.16
C CYS A 74 12.74 -3.74 10.00
N SER A 75 13.52 -3.33 9.01
CA SER A 75 14.88 -3.80 8.75
C SER A 75 15.56 -2.83 7.80
N MET A 76 16.81 -2.46 8.08
CA MET A 76 17.66 -1.73 7.13
C MET A 76 18.16 -2.63 5.99
N GLY A 77 17.98 -3.95 6.09
CA GLY A 77 18.26 -4.91 5.02
C GLY A 77 17.19 -4.94 3.92
N GLY A 78 16.01 -4.33 4.14
CA GLY A 78 14.93 -4.22 3.16
C GLY A 78 14.68 -2.78 2.74
N GLU A 79 14.82 -2.49 1.45
CA GLU A 79 14.75 -1.10 0.94
C GLU A 79 13.36 -0.45 1.12
N GLY A 80 12.28 -1.23 1.16
CA GLY A 80 10.93 -0.74 1.48
C GLY A 80 10.83 -0.07 2.86
N CYS A 81 11.60 -0.53 3.85
CA CYS A 81 11.69 0.08 5.19
C CYS A 81 12.83 1.11 5.26
N ALA A 82 13.96 0.80 4.65
CA ALA A 82 15.18 1.59 4.76
C ALA A 82 15.10 2.94 3.99
N GLY A 83 14.43 2.95 2.83
CA GLY A 83 14.27 4.14 1.99
C GLY A 83 13.53 5.27 2.72
N PRO A 84 12.28 5.05 3.17
CA PRO A 84 11.51 6.03 3.93
C PRO A 84 12.20 6.45 5.24
N ALA A 85 12.86 5.53 5.95
CA ALA A 85 13.62 5.87 7.16
C ALA A 85 14.74 6.88 6.91
N ARG A 86 15.52 6.68 5.83
CA ARG A 86 16.59 7.63 5.44
C ARG A 86 16.03 8.97 5.00
N ALA A 87 14.92 8.98 4.26
CA ALA A 87 14.26 10.20 3.85
C ALA A 87 13.65 10.98 5.03
N LEU A 88 13.11 10.29 6.04
CA LEU A 88 12.67 10.94 7.28
C LEU A 88 13.88 11.52 8.04
N GLN A 89 15.02 10.84 8.06
CA GLN A 89 16.25 11.39 8.66
C GLN A 89 16.75 12.63 7.90
N GLU A 90 16.63 12.67 6.57
CA GLU A 90 16.87 13.87 5.74
C GLU A 90 15.92 15.01 6.12
N ALA A 91 14.61 14.74 6.17
CA ALA A 91 13.59 15.73 6.53
C ALA A 91 13.78 16.28 7.95
N ALA A 92 14.11 15.42 8.92
CA ALA A 92 14.38 15.83 10.30
C ALA A 92 15.55 16.84 10.38
N LYS A 93 16.61 16.67 9.57
CA LYS A 93 17.71 17.65 9.49
C LYS A 93 17.23 19.01 8.98
N LYS A 94 16.34 19.04 7.98
CA LYS A 94 15.75 20.28 7.44
C LYS A 94 14.86 20.99 8.46
N LEU A 95 14.19 20.23 9.32
CA LEU A 95 13.40 20.73 10.44
C LEU A 95 14.24 21.16 11.65
N GLY A 96 15.55 20.91 11.66
CA GLY A 96 16.44 21.18 12.80
C GLY A 96 16.26 20.21 13.97
N TRP A 97 15.72 19.02 13.73
CA TRP A 97 15.47 17.99 14.74
C TRP A 97 16.66 17.05 14.92
N GLN A 98 16.75 16.44 16.11
CA GLN A 98 17.65 15.33 16.38
C GLN A 98 16.97 14.00 16.01
N ALA A 99 17.57 13.19 15.13
CA ALA A 99 16.98 11.94 14.65
C ALA A 99 17.84 10.69 14.99
N LEU A 100 17.30 9.90 15.91
CA LEU A 100 17.62 8.54 16.32
C LEU A 100 17.26 7.42 15.33
N LEU A 101 18.05 7.04 14.32
CA LEU A 101 17.73 5.82 13.54
C LEU A 101 18.21 4.56 14.26
N ILE A 102 17.30 3.63 14.58
CA ILE A 102 17.61 2.33 15.21
C ILE A 102 17.00 1.20 14.38
N ASP A 103 17.85 0.33 13.83
CA ASP A 103 17.42 -0.77 12.97
C ASP A 103 16.71 -1.89 13.75
N GLY A 104 15.49 -2.23 13.33
CA GLY A 104 14.73 -3.38 13.86
C GLY A 104 15.25 -4.72 13.36
N ALA A 105 15.99 -4.77 12.24
CA ALA A 105 16.62 -5.96 11.67
C ALA A 105 15.71 -7.19 11.50
N GLY A 106 14.40 -7.00 11.31
CA GLY A 106 13.40 -8.06 11.20
C GLY A 106 13.06 -8.74 12.53
N ASP A 107 13.51 -8.20 13.66
CA ASP A 107 13.39 -8.80 14.99
C ASP A 107 12.46 -7.95 15.88
N PRO A 108 11.27 -8.46 16.26
CA PRO A 108 10.33 -7.76 17.13
C PRO A 108 10.93 -7.29 18.47
N SER A 109 11.88 -8.05 19.04
CA SER A 109 12.54 -7.67 20.29
C SER A 109 13.44 -6.44 20.10
N LYS A 110 14.17 -6.36 18.98
CA LYS A 110 14.97 -5.16 18.67
C LYS A 110 14.09 -3.94 18.36
N MET A 111 12.96 -4.14 17.68
CA MET A 111 11.97 -3.09 17.46
C MET A 111 11.42 -2.56 18.79
N ALA A 112 11.09 -3.47 19.71
CA ALA A 112 10.66 -3.12 21.06
C ALA A 112 11.75 -2.34 21.83
N ASP A 113 13.00 -2.79 21.78
CA ASP A 113 14.14 -2.12 22.41
C ASP A 113 14.37 -0.71 21.83
N ALA A 114 14.17 -0.52 20.53
CA ALA A 114 14.23 0.79 19.89
C ALA A 114 13.16 1.76 20.44
N VAL A 115 11.94 1.27 20.67
CA VAL A 115 10.88 2.04 21.32
C VAL A 115 11.22 2.34 22.79
N GLN A 116 11.76 1.37 23.53
CA GLN A 116 12.25 1.60 24.89
C GLN A 116 13.36 2.64 24.94
N LYS A 117 14.25 2.64 23.95
CA LYS A 117 15.29 3.66 23.81
C LYS A 117 14.68 5.04 23.62
N ALA A 118 13.64 5.17 22.80
CA ALA A 118 12.90 6.43 22.60
C ALA A 118 12.31 6.96 23.92
N ILE A 119 11.71 6.08 24.73
CA ILE A 119 11.19 6.41 26.06
C ILE A 119 12.33 6.89 26.98
N SER A 120 13.41 6.12 27.06
CA SER A 120 14.57 6.40 27.92
C SER A 120 15.20 7.78 27.64
N ILE A 121 15.33 8.15 26.37
CA ILE A 121 15.92 9.44 25.96
C ILE A 121 14.91 10.59 25.93
N LYS A 122 13.66 10.32 26.34
CA LYS A 122 12.52 11.24 26.31
C LYS A 122 12.35 11.87 24.92
N ALA A 123 12.29 11.03 23.89
CA ALA A 123 12.01 11.50 22.53
C ALA A 123 10.63 12.16 22.47
N ASP A 124 10.48 13.19 21.65
CA ASP A 124 9.19 13.81 21.35
C ASP A 124 8.34 12.92 20.43
N GLY A 125 8.99 12.16 19.54
CA GLY A 125 8.30 11.30 18.58
C GLY A 125 9.01 10.00 18.23
N ILE A 126 8.23 9.04 17.77
CA ILE A 126 8.65 7.77 17.18
C ILE A 126 8.06 7.68 15.77
N ALA A 127 8.85 7.22 14.82
CA ALA A 127 8.40 6.94 13.45
C ALA A 127 8.71 5.49 13.08
N LEU A 128 7.67 4.69 12.85
CA LEU A 128 7.78 3.28 12.46
C LEU A 128 7.75 3.13 10.94
N GLN A 129 8.54 2.21 10.38
CA GLN A 129 8.45 1.81 8.96
C GLN A 129 8.15 0.32 8.86
N ALA A 130 6.94 -0.01 8.38
CA ALA A 130 6.41 -1.36 8.25
C ALA A 130 6.51 -2.21 9.54
N ILE A 131 6.05 -1.66 10.66
CA ILE A 131 5.95 -2.37 11.93
C ILE A 131 4.51 -2.26 12.42
N ASP A 132 3.74 -3.34 12.24
CA ASP A 132 2.38 -3.41 12.76
C ASP A 132 2.37 -3.19 14.27
N ALA A 133 1.45 -2.37 14.76
CA ALA A 133 1.42 -1.95 16.15
C ALA A 133 1.32 -3.15 17.12
N VAL A 134 0.56 -4.17 16.72
CA VAL A 134 0.38 -5.41 17.50
C VAL A 134 1.70 -6.14 17.77
N THR A 135 2.70 -6.01 16.90
CA THR A 135 4.03 -6.65 17.03
C THR A 135 4.79 -6.14 18.24
N ILE A 136 4.55 -4.88 18.63
CA ILE A 136 5.26 -4.19 19.72
C ILE A 136 4.29 -3.38 20.61
N ALA A 137 3.07 -3.91 20.82
CA ALA A 137 1.96 -3.20 21.46
C ALA A 137 2.30 -2.69 22.87
N GLY A 138 2.98 -3.49 23.69
CA GLY A 138 3.39 -3.11 25.04
C GLY A 138 4.30 -1.87 25.06
N PRO A 139 5.47 -1.91 24.39
CA PRO A 139 6.34 -0.74 24.23
C PRO A 139 5.62 0.49 23.64
N LEU A 140 4.76 0.33 22.62
CA LEU A 140 4.05 1.47 22.02
C LEU A 140 3.04 2.10 23.00
N ALA A 141 2.32 1.28 23.77
CA ALA A 141 1.43 1.78 24.82
C ALA A 141 2.19 2.56 25.89
N GLN A 142 3.40 2.11 26.28
CA GLN A 142 4.27 2.83 27.21
C GLN A 142 4.77 4.15 26.64
N ALA A 143 5.17 4.19 25.37
CA ALA A 143 5.59 5.42 24.69
C ALA A 143 4.45 6.44 24.62
N LYS A 144 3.23 5.99 24.27
CA LYS A 144 2.03 6.83 24.25
C LYS A 144 1.69 7.37 25.64
N ALA A 145 1.78 6.55 26.67
CA ALA A 145 1.59 6.97 28.07
C ALA A 145 2.64 8.00 28.53
N ALA A 146 3.85 7.95 27.97
CA ALA A 146 4.90 8.95 28.19
C ALA A 146 4.70 10.24 27.36
N GLY A 147 3.63 10.34 26.58
CA GLY A 147 3.30 11.52 25.76
C GLY A 147 4.05 11.60 24.43
N ILE A 148 4.76 10.53 24.03
CA ILE A 148 5.53 10.47 22.79
C ILE A 148 4.57 10.31 21.61
N LYS A 149 4.72 11.14 20.57
CA LYS A 149 3.90 11.05 19.35
C LYS A 149 4.38 9.88 18.49
N ILE A 150 3.45 9.06 17.99
CA ILE A 150 3.80 7.87 17.20
C ILE A 150 3.22 8.04 15.81
N VAL A 151 4.09 8.09 14.80
CA VAL A 151 3.69 8.04 13.39
C VAL A 151 4.20 6.77 12.72
N ALA A 152 3.56 6.35 11.64
CA ALA A 152 3.98 5.15 10.92
C ALA A 152 3.81 5.26 9.41
N TYR A 153 4.38 4.29 8.71
CA TYR A 153 4.17 3.99 7.30
C TYR A 153 4.08 2.48 7.17
N GLN A 154 3.17 2.01 6.31
CA GLN A 154 2.93 0.59 6.07
C GLN A 154 2.69 -0.23 7.35
N SER A 155 1.99 0.33 8.32
CA SER A 155 1.84 -0.28 9.64
C SER A 155 0.38 -0.36 10.06
N LEU A 156 -0.11 -1.58 10.31
CA LEU A 156 -1.46 -1.76 10.81
C LEU A 156 -1.59 -1.24 12.24
N ASN A 157 -2.62 -0.43 12.49
CA ASN A 157 -2.86 0.24 13.77
C ASN A 157 -4.10 -0.33 14.50
N LYS A 158 -4.18 -1.65 14.66
CA LYS A 158 -5.38 -2.31 15.25
C LYS A 158 -5.62 -1.96 16.72
N ASP A 159 -4.58 -1.57 17.45
CA ASP A 159 -4.65 -1.22 18.88
C ASP A 159 -4.79 0.29 19.14
N GLY A 160 -4.77 1.12 18.09
CA GLY A 160 -4.90 2.58 18.20
C GLY A 160 -3.71 3.29 18.83
N THR A 161 -2.54 2.63 18.92
CA THR A 161 -1.34 3.23 19.52
C THR A 161 -0.66 4.23 18.58
N ILE A 162 -0.67 3.99 17.27
CA ILE A 162 -0.17 4.91 16.25
C ILE A 162 -1.13 6.10 16.14
N ASP A 163 -0.63 7.33 16.20
CA ASP A 163 -1.43 8.55 16.13
C ASP A 163 -1.80 8.90 14.69
N VAL A 164 -0.84 8.74 13.76
CA VAL A 164 -1.01 9.06 12.34
C VAL A 164 -0.18 8.10 11.48
N SER A 165 -0.75 7.59 10.40
CA SER A 165 -0.02 6.82 9.39
C SER A 165 0.07 7.59 8.08
N CYS A 166 1.11 7.33 7.28
CA CYS A 166 1.40 7.98 6.01
C CYS A 166 1.22 7.00 4.84
N PRO A 167 0.43 7.30 3.80
CA PRO A 167 -0.22 8.58 3.50
C PRO A 167 -1.28 9.03 4.53
N MET A 168 -1.20 10.30 4.93
CA MET A 168 -2.12 10.87 5.92
C MET A 168 -3.55 10.94 5.39
N ALA A 169 -4.51 10.85 6.32
CA ALA A 169 -5.95 10.92 6.04
C ALA A 169 -6.46 9.83 5.07
N LYS A 170 -5.71 8.72 4.91
CA LYS A 170 -6.09 7.57 4.10
C LYS A 170 -6.06 6.28 4.92
N ASP A 171 -6.78 5.29 4.42
CA ASP A 171 -6.71 3.92 4.92
C ASP A 171 -5.60 3.17 4.17
N GLU A 172 -4.43 3.03 4.81
CA GLU A 172 -3.29 2.31 4.24
C GLU A 172 -3.62 0.83 3.92
N THR A 173 -4.51 0.20 4.67
CA THR A 173 -4.91 -1.19 4.40
C THR A 173 -5.67 -1.27 3.09
N ALA A 174 -6.60 -0.34 2.87
CA ALA A 174 -7.33 -0.21 1.62
C ALA A 174 -6.41 0.15 0.44
N GLU A 175 -5.45 1.05 0.65
CA GLU A 175 -4.46 1.38 -0.39
C GLU A 175 -3.59 0.17 -0.77
N ALA A 176 -3.10 -0.58 0.22
CA ALA A 176 -2.33 -1.79 -0.01
C ALA A 176 -3.14 -2.88 -0.71
N PHE A 177 -4.40 -3.06 -0.32
CA PHE A 177 -5.34 -3.94 -0.99
C PHE A 177 -5.53 -3.56 -2.47
N ASN A 178 -5.79 -2.27 -2.73
CA ASN A 178 -5.95 -1.76 -4.09
C ASN A 178 -4.66 -1.94 -4.91
N ALA A 179 -3.49 -1.77 -4.29
CA ALA A 179 -2.19 -2.03 -4.93
C ALA A 179 -2.02 -3.48 -5.35
N GLY A 180 -2.33 -4.42 -4.45
CA GLY A 180 -2.35 -5.85 -4.77
C GLY A 180 -3.27 -6.17 -5.95
N TYR A 181 -4.46 -5.58 -5.96
CA TYR A 181 -5.45 -5.76 -7.02
C TYR A 181 -4.94 -5.22 -8.36
N PHE A 182 -4.55 -3.94 -8.46
CA PHE A 182 -4.15 -3.37 -9.74
C PHE A 182 -2.82 -3.93 -10.27
N MET A 183 -1.89 -4.34 -9.40
CA MET A 183 -0.65 -5.01 -9.83
C MET A 183 -0.95 -6.36 -10.46
N THR A 184 -1.91 -7.10 -9.90
CA THR A 184 -2.34 -8.39 -10.46
C THR A 184 -3.12 -8.18 -11.76
N ALA A 185 -3.93 -7.12 -11.86
CA ALA A 185 -4.56 -6.70 -13.10
C ALA A 185 -3.55 -6.36 -14.20
N TYR A 186 -2.48 -5.64 -13.85
CA TYR A 186 -1.35 -5.38 -14.76
C TYR A 186 -0.71 -6.69 -15.22
N ALA A 187 -0.38 -7.59 -14.29
CA ALA A 187 0.24 -8.87 -14.65
C ALA A 187 -0.66 -9.72 -15.57
N TYR A 188 -1.97 -9.76 -15.32
CA TYR A 188 -2.92 -10.46 -16.18
C TYR A 188 -2.95 -9.88 -17.60
N LYS A 189 -3.00 -8.55 -17.73
CA LYS A 189 -2.92 -7.87 -19.04
C LYS A 189 -1.59 -8.12 -19.74
N GLU A 190 -0.47 -7.95 -19.03
CA GLU A 190 0.89 -8.13 -19.55
C GLU A 190 1.12 -9.57 -20.03
N ALA A 191 0.53 -10.55 -19.35
CA ALA A 191 0.57 -11.97 -19.72
C ALA A 191 -0.41 -12.34 -20.86
N GLY A 192 -1.06 -11.36 -21.50
CA GLY A 192 -1.97 -11.59 -22.61
C GLY A 192 -3.37 -12.06 -22.20
N TYR A 193 -3.87 -11.59 -21.05
CA TYR A 193 -5.18 -11.95 -20.49
C TYR A 193 -5.30 -13.45 -20.13
N SER A 194 -4.21 -14.03 -19.63
CA SER A 194 -4.16 -15.32 -18.94
C SER A 194 -3.09 -15.25 -17.85
N LEU A 195 -3.41 -15.68 -16.62
CA LEU A 195 -2.51 -15.56 -15.48
C LEU A 195 -2.44 -16.88 -14.71
N LYS A 196 -1.26 -17.46 -14.65
CA LYS A 196 -0.90 -18.55 -13.74
C LYS A 196 0.25 -18.09 -12.88
N ALA A 197 -0.04 -17.77 -11.63
CA ALA A 197 0.93 -17.18 -10.74
C ALA A 197 1.47 -18.17 -9.72
N VAL A 198 2.78 -18.15 -9.53
CA VAL A 198 3.39 -18.57 -8.26
C VAL A 198 3.51 -17.35 -7.37
N GLN A 199 3.22 -17.50 -6.07
CA GLN A 199 3.08 -16.36 -5.15
C GLN A 199 4.04 -16.49 -3.96
N MET A 200 4.89 -15.49 -3.78
CA MET A 200 5.77 -15.32 -2.63
C MET A 200 5.20 -14.28 -1.67
N ARG A 201 4.64 -14.77 -0.57
CA ARG A 201 3.98 -14.00 0.50
C ARG A 201 4.98 -13.47 1.53
N GLY A 202 4.58 -12.45 2.27
CA GLY A 202 5.36 -11.84 3.35
C GLY A 202 4.48 -11.65 4.58
N ASP A 203 4.03 -12.76 5.16
CA ASP A 203 2.93 -12.83 6.13
C ASP A 203 3.27 -12.18 7.48
N GLU A 204 4.54 -11.85 7.71
CA GLU A 204 5.01 -11.10 8.88
C GLU A 204 4.60 -9.60 8.85
N TYR A 205 4.08 -9.11 7.72
CA TYR A 205 3.62 -7.73 7.55
C TYR A 205 2.15 -7.67 7.13
N GLY A 206 1.31 -7.02 7.92
CA GLY A 206 -0.12 -6.90 7.65
C GLY A 206 -0.45 -6.16 6.34
N ILE A 207 0.38 -5.20 5.93
CA ILE A 207 0.26 -4.54 4.64
C ILE A 207 0.55 -5.48 3.47
N ALA A 208 1.54 -6.35 3.59
CA ALA A 208 1.81 -7.38 2.59
C ALA A 208 0.62 -8.35 2.48
N VAL A 209 0.02 -8.73 3.60
CA VAL A 209 -1.22 -9.54 3.62
C VAL A 209 -2.39 -8.80 2.95
N ALA A 210 -2.51 -7.47 3.11
CA ALA A 210 -3.53 -6.69 2.43
C ALA A 210 -3.34 -6.72 0.90
N ARG A 211 -2.09 -6.59 0.41
CA ARG A 211 -1.75 -6.75 -1.02
C ARG A 211 -2.14 -8.13 -1.55
N GLN A 212 -1.82 -9.19 -0.79
CA GLN A 212 -2.19 -10.57 -1.17
C GLN A 212 -3.71 -10.70 -1.33
N LYS A 213 -4.50 -10.20 -0.37
CA LYS A 213 -5.96 -10.22 -0.46
C LYS A 213 -6.50 -9.47 -1.68
N GLY A 214 -5.84 -8.37 -2.06
CA GLY A 214 -6.15 -7.66 -3.30
C GLY A 214 -5.89 -8.50 -4.55
N ALA A 215 -4.76 -9.21 -4.59
CA ALA A 215 -4.43 -10.15 -5.65
C ALA A 215 -5.43 -11.31 -5.71
N ASP A 216 -5.74 -11.93 -4.57
CA ASP A 216 -6.69 -13.04 -4.47
C ASP A 216 -8.10 -12.62 -4.93
N LYS A 217 -8.52 -11.40 -4.57
CA LYS A 217 -9.79 -10.83 -5.05
C LYS A 217 -9.78 -10.70 -6.57
N PHE A 218 -8.70 -10.19 -7.16
CA PHE A 218 -8.58 -10.09 -8.62
C PHE A 218 -8.71 -11.46 -9.29
N ILE A 219 -7.99 -12.47 -8.80
CA ILE A 219 -8.06 -13.84 -9.34
C ILE A 219 -9.48 -14.40 -9.24
N GLY A 220 -10.16 -14.20 -8.10
CA GLY A 220 -11.54 -14.63 -7.91
C GLY A 220 -12.51 -13.99 -8.90
N GLU A 221 -12.39 -12.67 -9.14
CA GLU A 221 -13.23 -11.96 -10.12
C GLU A 221 -12.92 -12.40 -11.56
N CYS A 222 -11.65 -12.59 -11.90
CA CYS A 222 -11.26 -13.08 -13.22
C CYS A 222 -11.87 -14.46 -13.49
N LYS A 223 -11.76 -15.41 -12.55
CA LYS A 223 -12.41 -16.73 -12.66
C LYS A 223 -13.93 -16.62 -12.80
N ALA A 224 -14.57 -15.75 -12.01
CA ALA A 224 -16.02 -15.55 -12.05
C ALA A 224 -16.49 -14.97 -13.40
N ALA A 225 -15.66 -14.16 -14.07
CA ALA A 225 -15.92 -13.64 -15.41
C ALA A 225 -15.62 -14.66 -16.54
N GLY A 226 -15.13 -15.86 -16.20
CA GLY A 226 -14.76 -16.89 -17.17
C GLY A 226 -13.32 -16.77 -17.71
N GLY A 227 -12.46 -15.99 -17.04
CA GLY A 227 -11.06 -15.82 -17.40
C GLY A 227 -10.15 -16.93 -16.89
N ASP A 228 -9.01 -17.08 -17.55
CA ASP A 228 -7.95 -18.01 -17.18
C ASP A 228 -7.00 -17.35 -16.17
N CYS A 229 -7.37 -17.39 -14.89
CA CYS A 229 -6.56 -16.86 -13.81
C CYS A 229 -6.43 -17.89 -12.69
N GLU A 230 -5.22 -18.13 -12.18
CA GLU A 230 -4.97 -19.07 -11.10
C GLU A 230 -3.73 -18.70 -10.29
N ILE A 231 -3.77 -18.92 -8.98
CA ILE A 231 -2.57 -19.02 -8.14
C ILE A 231 -2.24 -20.51 -8.03
N LEU A 232 -1.12 -20.93 -8.62
CA LEU A 232 -0.69 -22.33 -8.66
C LEU A 232 -0.21 -22.82 -7.30
N GLU A 233 0.62 -22.02 -6.64
CA GLU A 233 1.09 -22.26 -5.29
C GLU A 233 1.54 -20.94 -4.65
N SER A 234 1.30 -20.82 -3.34
CA SER A 234 1.75 -19.70 -2.54
C SER A 234 2.64 -20.16 -1.40
N GLU A 235 3.83 -19.58 -1.28
CA GLU A 235 4.74 -19.81 -0.16
C GLU A 235 5.02 -18.52 0.61
N ASN A 236 5.37 -18.63 1.89
CA ASN A 236 5.78 -17.49 2.71
C ASN A 236 7.31 -17.39 2.79
N PHE A 237 7.83 -16.16 2.81
CA PHE A 237 9.22 -15.89 3.12
C PHE A 237 9.37 -14.83 4.23
N LEU A 238 10.56 -14.74 4.81
CA LEU A 238 10.88 -13.82 5.90
C LEU A 238 11.99 -12.85 5.51
N ILE A 239 11.90 -11.61 6.00
CA ILE A 239 12.91 -10.56 5.77
C ILE A 239 14.28 -10.93 6.37
N THR A 240 14.29 -11.79 7.38
CA THR A 240 15.52 -12.24 8.05
C THR A 240 16.27 -13.30 7.24
N GLU A 241 15.67 -13.82 6.17
CA GLU A 241 16.20 -14.92 5.35
C GLU A 241 16.48 -14.50 3.90
N LEU A 242 16.40 -13.20 3.61
CA LEU A 242 16.55 -12.64 2.25
C LEU A 242 17.79 -13.14 1.51
N THR A 243 18.92 -13.25 2.21
CA THR A 243 20.21 -13.67 1.61
C THR A 243 20.48 -15.16 1.75
N THR A 244 19.63 -15.92 2.46
CA THR A 244 19.87 -17.32 2.79
C THR A 244 18.84 -18.24 2.13
N ARG A 245 17.63 -18.34 2.69
CA ARG A 245 16.60 -19.29 2.24
C ARG A 245 15.86 -18.80 1.00
N VAL A 246 15.61 -17.50 0.92
CA VAL A 246 14.73 -16.87 -0.09
C VAL A 246 15.12 -17.18 -1.54
N PRO A 247 16.40 -17.09 -1.97
CA PRO A 247 16.77 -17.40 -3.35
C PRO A 247 16.41 -18.84 -3.74
N GLN A 248 16.68 -19.82 -2.87
CA GLN A 248 16.49 -21.24 -3.20
C GLN A 248 15.03 -21.65 -3.10
N GLN A 249 14.28 -20.96 -2.24
CA GLN A 249 12.85 -21.11 -2.15
C GLN A 249 12.17 -20.76 -3.50
N ALA A 250 12.52 -19.61 -4.09
CA ALA A 250 12.00 -19.21 -5.41
C ALA A 250 12.33 -20.22 -6.52
N VAL A 251 13.58 -20.72 -6.55
CA VAL A 251 14.00 -21.76 -7.51
C VAL A 251 13.18 -23.04 -7.35
N SER A 252 12.95 -23.46 -6.10
CA SER A 252 12.17 -24.66 -5.80
C SER A 252 10.71 -24.51 -6.24
N LEU A 253 10.09 -23.36 -5.95
CA LEU A 253 8.72 -23.06 -6.32
C LEU A 253 8.54 -23.06 -7.84
N VAL A 254 9.41 -22.37 -8.58
CA VAL A 254 9.36 -22.32 -10.05
C VAL A 254 9.58 -23.70 -10.68
N ARG A 255 10.48 -24.53 -10.13
CA ARG A 255 10.69 -25.90 -10.65
C ARG A 255 9.49 -26.82 -10.46
N ARG A 256 8.67 -26.62 -9.43
CA ARG A 256 7.43 -27.38 -9.23
C ARG A 256 6.30 -26.94 -10.15
N HIS A 257 6.32 -25.68 -10.57
CA HIS A 257 5.29 -25.07 -11.40
C HIS A 257 5.88 -24.50 -12.69
N PRO A 258 6.43 -25.33 -13.59
CA PRO A 258 7.08 -24.85 -14.81
C PRO A 258 6.12 -24.17 -15.80
N ASP A 259 4.81 -24.24 -15.58
CA ASP A 259 3.76 -23.62 -16.40
C ASP A 259 3.26 -22.26 -15.87
N TYR A 260 3.88 -21.72 -14.82
CA TYR A 260 3.61 -20.36 -14.33
C TYR A 260 3.98 -19.31 -15.39
N ASN A 261 3.20 -18.25 -15.53
CA ASN A 261 3.60 -17.10 -16.36
C ASN A 261 3.84 -15.82 -15.55
N VAL A 262 3.42 -15.79 -14.29
CA VAL A 262 3.59 -14.64 -13.38
C VAL A 262 4.24 -15.09 -12.07
N PHE A 263 5.32 -14.41 -11.68
CA PHE A 263 5.93 -14.54 -10.36
C PHE A 263 5.49 -13.34 -9.51
N TRP A 264 4.57 -13.55 -8.58
CA TRP A 264 4.05 -12.50 -7.71
C TRP A 264 4.84 -12.48 -6.40
N ALA A 265 5.42 -11.34 -6.02
CA ALA A 265 6.12 -11.21 -4.74
C ALA A 265 5.56 -10.04 -3.91
N ALA A 266 5.42 -10.25 -2.60
CA ALA A 266 4.78 -9.29 -1.71
C ALA A 266 5.55 -7.95 -1.55
N TYR A 267 6.86 -7.94 -1.81
CA TYR A 267 7.71 -6.75 -1.79
C TYR A 267 9.03 -6.96 -2.54
N ASP A 268 9.59 -5.86 -3.04
CA ASP A 268 10.74 -5.85 -3.96
C ASP A 268 12.04 -6.36 -3.30
N ALA A 269 12.26 -6.08 -2.01
CA ALA A 269 13.48 -6.52 -1.33
C ALA A 269 13.61 -8.06 -1.33
N GLY A 270 12.50 -8.79 -1.13
CA GLY A 270 12.43 -10.24 -1.30
C GLY A 270 12.64 -10.64 -2.75
N LEU A 271 11.87 -10.02 -3.64
CA LEU A 271 11.91 -10.32 -5.07
C LEU A 271 13.31 -10.16 -5.67
N TYR A 272 14.09 -9.18 -5.22
CA TYR A 272 15.45 -8.98 -5.71
C TYR A 272 16.33 -10.23 -5.52
N PHE A 273 16.31 -10.81 -4.32
CA PHE A 273 17.09 -12.01 -4.02
C PHE A 273 16.50 -13.27 -4.68
N MET A 274 15.17 -13.35 -4.82
CA MET A 274 14.52 -14.40 -5.59
C MET A 274 14.96 -14.38 -7.06
N ILE A 275 15.01 -13.19 -7.67
CA ILE A 275 15.49 -13.01 -9.05
C ILE A 275 16.93 -13.47 -9.18
N GLN A 276 17.81 -13.15 -8.24
CA GLN A 276 19.20 -13.62 -8.26
C GLN A 276 19.27 -15.16 -8.24
N GLY A 277 18.49 -15.82 -7.39
CA GLY A 277 18.40 -17.29 -7.33
C GLY A 277 17.90 -17.88 -8.65
N LEU A 278 16.81 -17.32 -9.20
CA LEU A 278 16.25 -17.74 -10.48
C LEU A 278 17.22 -17.53 -11.64
N GLN A 279 17.94 -16.41 -11.69
CA GLN A 279 18.95 -16.11 -12.71
C GLN A 279 20.10 -17.12 -12.63
N ALA A 280 20.64 -17.38 -11.44
CA ALA A 280 21.71 -18.36 -11.25
C ALA A 280 21.28 -19.78 -11.64
N ALA A 281 19.98 -20.09 -11.54
CA ALA A 281 19.40 -21.36 -11.95
C ALA A 281 18.96 -21.43 -13.42
N GLY A 282 19.08 -20.32 -14.19
CA GLY A 282 18.62 -20.25 -15.58
C GLY A 282 17.09 -20.28 -15.73
N LEU A 283 16.36 -19.76 -14.75
CA LEU A 283 14.89 -19.82 -14.66
C LEU A 283 14.19 -18.48 -14.92
N THR A 284 14.87 -17.49 -15.49
CA THR A 284 14.29 -16.17 -15.81
C THR A 284 13.87 -16.02 -17.28
N ASP A 285 13.94 -17.09 -18.07
CA ASP A 285 13.59 -17.07 -19.49
C ASP A 285 12.10 -17.36 -19.74
N HIS A 286 11.34 -17.67 -18.67
CA HIS A 286 9.90 -17.97 -18.72
C HIS A 286 9.12 -17.13 -17.73
N GLY A 287 8.01 -16.55 -18.19
CA GLY A 287 7.17 -15.65 -17.40
C GLY A 287 7.88 -14.35 -17.02
N PHE A 288 7.31 -13.65 -16.06
CA PHE A 288 7.91 -12.43 -15.50
C PHE A 288 7.46 -12.20 -14.05
N ALA A 289 8.17 -11.33 -13.34
CA ALA A 289 7.86 -10.97 -11.97
C ALA A 289 7.17 -9.61 -11.82
N ILE A 290 6.37 -9.49 -10.77
CA ILE A 290 5.85 -8.23 -10.25
C ILE A 290 6.10 -8.11 -8.75
N GLY A 291 6.32 -6.89 -8.29
CA GLY A 291 6.65 -6.59 -6.89
C GLY A 291 6.07 -5.27 -6.39
N PHE A 292 6.57 -4.78 -5.25
CA PHE A 292 6.08 -3.59 -4.58
C PHE A 292 7.23 -2.85 -3.88
N ASP A 293 7.04 -1.57 -3.59
CA ASP A 293 7.95 -0.65 -2.88
C ASP A 293 8.96 0.10 -3.75
N ALA A 294 9.05 -0.22 -5.05
CA ALA A 294 9.92 0.46 -6.01
C ALA A 294 11.37 0.59 -5.52
N SER A 295 11.91 -0.50 -4.99
CA SER A 295 13.28 -0.55 -4.52
C SER A 295 14.22 -0.24 -5.69
N ALA A 296 15.23 0.61 -5.47
CA ALA A 296 16.18 1.01 -6.51
C ALA A 296 16.76 -0.16 -7.32
N PRO A 297 17.26 -1.27 -6.72
CA PRO A 297 17.76 -2.40 -7.51
C PRO A 297 16.68 -3.09 -8.39
N ASN A 298 15.41 -3.07 -7.97
CA ASN A 298 14.31 -3.65 -8.74
C ASN A 298 13.89 -2.72 -9.88
N LEU A 299 13.89 -1.40 -9.65
CA LEU A 299 13.71 -0.42 -10.73
C LEU A 299 14.78 -0.58 -11.81
N ASP A 300 16.02 -0.88 -11.44
CA ASP A 300 17.09 -1.17 -12.41
C ASP A 300 16.78 -2.38 -13.30
N ILE A 301 16.19 -3.43 -12.73
CA ILE A 301 15.74 -4.61 -13.48
C ILE A 301 14.61 -4.23 -14.45
N ILE A 302 13.61 -3.50 -13.98
CA ILE A 302 12.46 -3.05 -14.77
C ILE A 302 12.91 -2.17 -15.95
N ARG A 303 13.77 -1.17 -15.70
CA ARG A 303 14.29 -0.25 -16.73
C ARG A 303 15.04 -1.00 -17.84
N LYS A 304 15.80 -2.03 -17.46
CA LYS A 304 16.53 -2.88 -18.41
C LYS A 304 15.61 -3.87 -19.15
N GLY A 305 14.33 -3.93 -18.82
CA GLY A 305 13.38 -4.88 -19.37
C GLY A 305 13.65 -6.32 -18.92
N GLY A 306 14.23 -6.50 -17.74
CA GLY A 306 14.57 -7.79 -17.16
C GLY A 306 13.35 -8.55 -16.65
N PHE A 307 13.61 -9.54 -15.79
CA PHE A 307 12.59 -10.48 -15.32
C PHE A 307 11.44 -9.81 -14.56
N GLN A 308 11.71 -8.77 -13.76
CA GLN A 308 10.66 -7.96 -13.17
C GLN A 308 10.14 -6.93 -14.17
N ARG A 309 8.83 -6.94 -14.43
CA ARG A 309 8.17 -6.02 -15.38
C ARG A 309 7.54 -4.81 -14.71
N ALA A 310 7.12 -4.95 -13.46
CA ALA A 310 6.51 -3.86 -12.74
C ALA A 310 6.72 -3.91 -11.21
N THR A 311 6.53 -2.75 -10.59
CA THR A 311 6.45 -2.56 -9.15
C THR A 311 5.40 -1.51 -8.84
N ALA A 312 4.83 -1.52 -7.62
CA ALA A 312 3.95 -0.47 -7.15
C ALA A 312 4.48 0.20 -5.89
N ALA A 313 4.50 1.53 -5.88
CA ALA A 313 4.92 2.28 -4.70
C ALA A 313 4.33 3.68 -4.65
N ALA A 314 4.12 4.17 -3.43
CA ALA A 314 4.21 5.60 -3.16
C ALA A 314 5.70 5.98 -3.08
N SER A 315 6.03 7.23 -3.43
CA SER A 315 7.42 7.72 -3.41
C SER A 315 8.06 7.51 -2.03
N PRO A 316 9.08 6.65 -1.88
CA PRO A 316 9.73 6.41 -0.58
C PRO A 316 10.32 7.69 0.04
N PRO A 317 10.94 8.61 -0.73
CA PRO A 317 11.35 9.91 -0.20
C PRO A 317 10.19 10.75 0.32
N TRP A 318 9.06 10.77 -0.40
CA TRP A 318 7.91 11.57 0.00
C TRP A 318 7.25 10.99 1.27
N LEU A 319 7.24 9.67 1.43
CA LEU A 319 6.74 9.03 2.66
C LEU A 319 7.53 9.44 3.90
N GLY A 320 8.86 9.52 3.80
CA GLY A 320 9.69 10.06 4.89
C GLY A 320 9.36 11.53 5.23
N TYR A 321 9.09 12.35 4.21
CA TYR A 321 8.65 13.75 4.40
C TYR A 321 7.23 13.85 4.97
N CYS A 322 6.31 12.97 4.54
CA CYS A 322 4.97 12.86 5.08
C CYS A 322 5.03 12.60 6.59
N GLN A 323 5.88 11.66 7.04
CA GLN A 323 6.01 11.35 8.46
C GLN A 323 6.61 12.53 9.25
N ALA A 324 7.57 13.25 8.66
CA ALA A 324 8.10 14.47 9.27
C ALA A 324 7.02 15.54 9.43
N SER A 325 6.18 15.73 8.40
CA SER A 325 5.05 16.65 8.44
C SER A 325 3.98 16.22 9.44
N ALA A 326 3.65 14.93 9.49
CA ALA A 326 2.73 14.34 10.46
C ALA A 326 3.18 14.63 11.89
N LEU A 327 4.46 14.35 12.21
CA LEU A 327 5.03 14.69 13.52
C LEU A 327 4.98 16.19 13.80
N ASN A 328 5.32 17.03 12.81
CA ASN A 328 5.32 18.47 12.99
C ASN A 328 3.91 18.99 13.32
N ARG A 329 2.90 18.49 12.62
CA ARG A 329 1.48 18.79 12.89
C ARG A 329 1.06 18.33 14.29
N LEU A 330 1.45 17.11 14.70
CA LEU A 330 1.20 16.61 16.06
C LEU A 330 1.89 17.44 17.15
N PHE A 331 3.10 17.95 16.91
CA PHE A 331 3.84 18.79 17.86
C PHE A 331 3.28 20.21 17.97
N THR A 332 2.70 20.73 16.89
CA THR A 332 2.16 22.10 16.81
C THR A 332 0.65 22.16 17.05
N GLY A 333 -0.03 21.02 17.13
CA GLY A 333 -1.49 20.95 17.23
C GLY A 333 -2.22 21.31 15.92
N ALA A 334 -1.51 21.36 14.80
CA ALA A 334 -2.10 21.61 13.50
C ALA A 334 -2.90 20.40 12.99
N PRO A 335 -3.93 20.60 12.14
CA PRO A 335 -4.74 19.51 11.61
C PRO A 335 -3.92 18.56 10.72
N ILE A 336 -4.27 17.27 10.79
CA ILE A 336 -3.80 16.25 9.86
C ILE A 336 -4.61 16.36 8.57
N VAL A 337 -3.91 16.39 7.43
CA VAL A 337 -4.49 16.60 6.10
C VAL A 337 -3.86 15.63 5.11
N ASP A 338 -4.58 15.29 4.05
CA ASP A 338 -4.00 14.57 2.92
C ASP A 338 -2.95 15.47 2.24
N GLU A 339 -1.77 14.90 2.01
CA GLU A 339 -0.63 15.59 1.39
C GLU A 339 -0.37 15.15 -0.05
N GLY A 340 -1.27 14.35 -0.63
CA GLY A 340 -1.18 13.95 -2.04
C GLY A 340 -0.22 12.78 -2.29
N VAL A 341 0.18 12.05 -1.24
CA VAL A 341 1.01 10.85 -1.41
C VAL A 341 0.12 9.70 -1.88
N HIS A 342 0.43 9.09 -3.03
CA HIS A 342 -0.34 8.01 -3.62
C HIS A 342 0.56 6.90 -4.16
N THR A 343 0.04 5.67 -4.15
CA THR A 343 0.70 4.54 -4.79
C THR A 343 0.48 4.57 -6.30
N LYS A 344 1.56 4.36 -7.06
CA LYS A 344 1.57 4.30 -8.53
C LYS A 344 2.12 2.97 -9.02
N LEU A 345 1.55 2.47 -10.12
CA LEU A 345 2.12 1.37 -10.91
C LEU A 345 3.29 1.89 -11.76
N LEU A 346 4.45 1.29 -11.55
CA LEU A 346 5.69 1.60 -12.26
C LEU A 346 6.07 0.44 -13.17
N THR A 347 6.18 0.72 -14.46
CA THR A 347 6.63 -0.20 -15.52
C THR A 347 7.86 0.39 -16.19
N LYS A 348 8.41 -0.30 -17.20
CA LYS A 348 9.51 0.22 -18.01
C LYS A 348 9.20 1.61 -18.62
N ASP A 349 7.95 1.87 -18.96
CA ASP A 349 7.55 3.06 -19.71
C ASP A 349 7.45 4.33 -18.85
N ASN A 350 7.26 4.18 -17.54
CA ASN A 350 7.07 5.31 -16.62
C ASN A 350 7.98 5.26 -15.38
N ALA A 351 8.89 4.28 -15.29
CA ALA A 351 9.93 4.26 -14.26
C ALA A 351 10.89 5.46 -14.41
N PRO A 352 11.48 5.96 -13.30
CA PRO A 352 12.47 7.02 -13.38
C PRO A 352 13.65 6.60 -14.26
N ALA A 353 14.26 7.53 -14.99
CA ALA A 353 15.38 7.21 -15.89
C ALA A 353 16.57 6.57 -15.16
N SER A 354 16.79 6.94 -13.90
CA SER A 354 17.84 6.41 -13.02
C SER A 354 17.48 6.63 -11.55
N GLY A 355 18.05 5.81 -10.66
CA GLY A 355 17.91 5.99 -9.22
C GLY A 355 16.51 5.61 -8.70
N PRO A 356 16.17 6.03 -7.47
CA PRO A 356 14.90 5.67 -6.85
C PRO A 356 13.72 6.41 -7.49
N TYR A 357 12.52 5.87 -7.32
CA TYR A 357 11.29 6.59 -7.63
C TYR A 357 11.07 7.69 -6.59
N VAL A 358 11.16 8.96 -7.02
CA VAL A 358 11.00 10.13 -6.14
C VAL A 358 9.61 10.76 -6.20
N GLY A 359 8.70 10.20 -7.00
CA GLY A 359 7.39 10.80 -7.31
C GLY A 359 7.42 11.56 -8.64
N ASP A 360 6.23 11.92 -9.14
CA ASP A 360 6.07 12.63 -10.41
C ASP A 360 6.16 14.17 -10.27
N ILE A 361 6.27 14.66 -9.03
CA ILE A 361 6.44 16.08 -8.72
C ILE A 361 7.59 16.27 -7.74
N ASP A 362 8.21 17.45 -7.77
CA ASP A 362 9.14 17.88 -6.72
C ASP A 362 8.34 18.38 -5.51
N PHE A 363 8.11 17.48 -4.55
CA PHE A 363 7.32 17.76 -3.35
C PHE A 363 8.12 18.56 -2.29
N ARG A 364 9.46 18.52 -2.31
CA ARG A 364 10.30 19.07 -1.23
C ARG A 364 10.08 20.58 -1.01
N PRO A 365 10.00 21.43 -2.05
CA PRO A 365 9.79 22.87 -1.87
C PRO A 365 8.47 23.22 -1.17
N PHE A 366 7.44 22.37 -1.29
CA PHE A 366 6.17 22.59 -0.58
C PHE A 366 6.37 22.46 0.93
N TYR A 367 7.02 21.38 1.37
CA TYR A 367 7.33 21.17 2.80
C TYR A 367 8.28 22.22 3.35
N GLU A 368 9.36 22.54 2.61
CA GLU A 368 10.33 23.54 3.06
C GLU A 368 9.70 24.92 3.23
N LYS A 369 8.78 25.31 2.34
CA LYS A 369 8.01 26.54 2.48
C LYS A 369 7.09 26.51 3.70
N GLN A 370 6.38 25.41 3.95
CA GLN A 370 5.52 25.27 5.14
C GLN A 370 6.36 25.40 6.43
N TRP A 371 7.49 24.72 6.50
CA TRP A 371 8.34 24.68 7.69
C TRP A 371 9.07 26.01 7.96
N ALA A 372 9.31 26.80 6.92
CA ALA A 372 9.87 28.15 7.01
C ALA A 372 8.84 29.24 7.35
N ALA A 373 7.54 28.90 7.44
CA ALA A 373 6.51 29.84 7.88
C ALA A 373 6.85 30.37 9.29
N LYS A 374 6.54 31.65 9.55
CA LYS A 374 6.83 32.32 10.83
C LYS A 374 5.61 32.34 11.74
#